data_AF-A0A1Y2USG9-F1
#
_entry.id   AF-A0A1Y2USG9-F1
#
_cell.length_a   1.000
_cell.length_b   1.000
_cell.length_c   1.000
_cell.angle_alpha   90.00
_cell.angle_beta   90.00
_cell.angle_gamma   90.00
#
_symmetry.space_group_name_H-M   'P 1'
#
loop_
_entity.id
_entity.type
_entity.pdbx_description
1 polymer ?
#
loop_
_entity_poly.entity_id
_entity_poly.type
_entity_poly.pdbx_seq_one_letter_code
_entity_poly.pdbx_strand_id
1 'polypeptide(L)'
;MYGFTNLDINPSINSPTRPVEAINYGGHWLDDEITGYTTLVVSGRHTFSRKINDVDLTGDGNMYLSSKLERRVIEVKFLIKTDSISEYNRQMEQLNILLAKPHQKLFFDD
;
A
#
# COMPACT_ATOMS: atom_id res chain seq x y z
N MET A 1 8.33 -54.04 -15.02
CA MET A 1 9.34 -52.96 -15.14
C MET A 1 8.63 -51.68 -14.73
N TYR A 2 8.94 -51.13 -13.55
CA TYR A 2 8.29 -49.92 -13.06
C TYR A 2 9.04 -48.71 -13.60
N GLY A 3 8.35 -47.87 -14.38
CA GLY A 3 8.88 -46.59 -14.84
C GLY A 3 8.57 -45.52 -13.78
N PHE A 4 9.60 -44.99 -13.14
CA PHE A 4 9.46 -43.82 -12.28
C PHE A 4 9.49 -42.57 -13.15
N THR A 5 8.43 -41.77 -13.09
CA THR A 5 8.41 -40.42 -13.64
C THR A 5 8.97 -39.49 -12.59
N ASN A 6 10.07 -38.79 -12.89
CA ASN A 6 10.58 -37.74 -12.01
C ASN A 6 9.51 -36.66 -11.84
N LEU A 7 9.17 -36.37 -10.58
CA LEU A 7 8.31 -35.27 -10.15
C LEU A 7 9.12 -33.98 -9.98
N ASP A 8 10.12 -33.76 -10.83
CA ASP A 8 10.81 -32.47 -10.93
C ASP A 8 9.92 -31.46 -11.66
N ILE A 9 8.68 -31.32 -11.20
CA ILE A 9 7.92 -30.10 -11.38
C ILE A 9 8.48 -29.18 -10.30
N ASN A 10 9.65 -28.61 -10.58
CA ASN A 10 9.91 -27.28 -10.08
C ASN A 10 9.20 -26.37 -11.08
N PRO A 11 7.89 -26.06 -10.92
CA PRO A 11 7.43 -24.86 -11.58
C PRO A 11 8.36 -23.81 -10.97
N SER A 12 9.21 -23.19 -11.79
CA SER A 12 9.67 -21.87 -11.44
C SER A 12 8.37 -21.09 -11.26
N ILE A 13 7.85 -21.06 -10.03
CA ILE A 13 6.78 -20.17 -9.65
C ILE A 13 7.49 -18.84 -9.84
N ASN A 14 7.28 -18.25 -11.02
CA ASN A 14 7.63 -16.88 -11.29
C ASN A 14 6.69 -16.08 -10.40
N SER A 15 6.90 -16.16 -9.08
CA SER A 15 6.28 -15.28 -8.13
C SER A 15 6.67 -13.90 -8.61
N PRO A 16 5.70 -13.05 -8.98
CA PRO A 16 6.03 -11.69 -9.39
C PRO A 16 6.92 -11.11 -8.28
N THR A 17 8.12 -10.67 -8.67
CA THR A 17 9.05 -10.08 -7.71
C THR A 17 8.51 -8.69 -7.38
N ARG A 18 7.64 -8.66 -6.37
CA ARG A 18 7.06 -7.42 -5.86
C ARG A 18 8.07 -6.71 -4.97
N PRO A 19 8.02 -5.38 -4.89
CA PRO A 19 8.77 -4.65 -3.87
C PRO A 19 8.27 -5.05 -2.48
N VAL A 20 9.16 -5.01 -1.48
CA VAL A 20 8.83 -5.33 -0.09
C VAL A 20 7.70 -4.45 0.45
N GLU A 21 7.64 -3.19 0.01
CA GLU A 21 6.57 -2.27 0.41
C GLU A 21 5.33 -2.30 -0.51
N ALA A 22 5.18 -3.34 -1.34
CA ALA A 22 4.03 -3.48 -2.24
C ALA A 22 2.71 -3.36 -1.47
N ILE A 23 1.72 -2.73 -2.12
CA ILE A 23 0.42 -2.45 -1.52
C ILE A 23 -0.68 -3.31 -2.17
N ASN A 24 -1.49 -3.92 -1.31
CA ASN A 24 -2.74 -4.55 -1.68
C ASN A 24 -3.92 -3.62 -1.34
N TYR A 25 -4.74 -3.28 -2.34
CA TYR A 25 -5.95 -2.48 -2.17
C TYR A 25 -7.19 -3.32 -2.49
N GLY A 26 -7.94 -3.72 -1.46
CA GLY A 26 -9.19 -4.45 -1.65
C GLY A 26 -9.04 -5.82 -2.30
N GLY A 27 -7.91 -6.50 -2.11
CA GLY A 27 -7.58 -7.78 -2.74
C GLY A 27 -6.65 -7.64 -3.95
N HIS A 28 -6.48 -6.42 -4.47
CA HIS A 28 -5.70 -6.16 -5.68
C HIS A 28 -4.28 -5.71 -5.36
N TRP A 29 -3.28 -6.43 -5.87
CA TRP A 29 -1.88 -6.03 -5.74
C TRP A 29 -1.52 -5.06 -6.87
N LEU A 30 -1.28 -3.79 -6.55
CA LEU A 30 -1.13 -2.75 -7.58
C LEU A 30 0.10 -3.00 -8.47
N ASP A 31 1.20 -3.47 -7.87
CA ASP A 31 2.44 -3.85 -8.55
C ASP A 31 2.28 -5.01 -9.55
N ASP A 32 1.27 -5.86 -9.37
CA ASP A 32 1.00 -6.98 -10.27
C ASP A 32 -0.01 -6.64 -11.36
N GLU A 33 -1.04 -5.86 -11.00
CA GLU A 33 -2.16 -5.60 -11.90
C GLU A 33 -1.87 -4.48 -12.88
N ILE A 34 -1.08 -3.48 -12.49
CA ILE A 34 -0.77 -2.33 -13.31
C ILE A 34 0.64 -2.50 -13.88
N THR A 35 0.72 -2.73 -15.19
CA THR A 35 2.00 -2.85 -15.90
C THR A 35 2.87 -1.62 -15.64
N GLY A 36 4.14 -1.83 -15.29
CA GLY A 36 5.10 -0.74 -15.09
C GLY A 36 4.88 0.07 -13.81
N TYR A 37 3.91 -0.31 -12.96
CA TYR A 37 3.74 0.25 -11.63
C TYR A 37 4.76 -0.37 -10.67
N THR A 38 5.37 0.46 -9.84
CA THR A 38 6.24 -0.03 -8.76
C THR A 38 6.05 0.84 -7.53
N THR A 39 5.68 0.21 -6.41
CA THR A 39 5.64 0.87 -5.11
C THR A 39 7.07 1.14 -4.64
N LEU A 40 7.37 2.41 -4.35
CA LEU A 40 8.70 2.85 -3.92
C LEU A 40 8.80 2.92 -2.41
N VAL A 41 7.90 3.71 -1.81
CA VAL A 41 7.89 3.96 -0.37
C VAL A 41 6.47 4.09 0.16
N VAL A 42 6.15 3.44 1.27
CA VAL A 42 4.90 3.65 2.01
C VAL A 42 5.19 4.33 3.35
N SER A 43 4.48 5.41 3.66
CA SER A 43 4.68 6.23 4.86
C SER A 43 3.37 6.45 5.63
N GLY A 44 3.49 6.93 6.87
CA GLY A 44 2.33 7.11 7.75
C GLY A 44 1.79 5.81 8.34
N ARG A 45 2.47 4.67 8.09
CA ARG A 45 2.09 3.35 8.62
C ARG A 45 2.76 2.93 9.95
N HIS A 46 3.72 3.71 10.41
CA HIS A 46 4.56 3.34 11.56
C HIS A 46 4.21 4.08 12.85
N THR A 47 3.76 5.34 12.74
CA THR A 47 3.55 6.21 13.89
C THR A 47 2.07 6.55 14.08
N PHE A 48 1.63 6.59 15.33
CA PHE A 48 0.29 7.05 15.70
C PHE A 48 0.37 8.48 16.23
N SER A 49 -0.40 9.41 15.65
CA SER A 49 -0.59 10.75 16.20
C SER A 49 -1.84 10.81 17.09
N ARG A 50 -1.73 11.54 18.19
CA ARG A 50 -2.80 11.71 19.18
C ARG A 50 -3.08 13.20 19.28
N LYS A 51 -4.30 13.61 18.98
CA LYS A 51 -4.74 14.99 19.23
C LYS A 51 -5.08 15.12 20.71
N ILE A 52 -4.34 15.97 21.40
CA ILE A 52 -4.59 16.32 22.80
C ILE A 52 -5.49 17.54 22.83
N ASN A 53 -6.54 17.47 23.66
CA ASN A 53 -7.35 18.61 24.00
C ASN A 53 -6.99 18.99 25.44
N ASP A 54 -6.48 20.20 25.59
CA ASP A 54 -6.12 20.81 26.85
C ASP A 54 -6.77 22.19 26.97
N VAL A 55 -6.84 22.70 28.20
CA VAL A 55 -7.32 24.06 28.48
C VAL A 55 -6.25 24.81 29.26
N ASP A 56 -6.04 26.07 28.87
CA ASP A 56 -5.13 26.97 29.59
C ASP A 56 -5.71 27.29 30.96
N LEU A 57 -4.93 27.06 32.01
CA LEU A 57 -5.27 27.47 33.37
C LEU A 57 -4.78 28.91 33.58
N THR A 58 -5.41 29.64 34.50
CA THR A 58 -5.01 31.02 34.87
C THR A 58 -3.65 31.12 35.59
N GLY A 59 -2.86 30.04 35.63
CA GLY A 59 -1.52 29.93 36.21
C GLY A 59 -0.57 29.19 35.24
N ASP A 60 0.54 28.65 35.75
CA ASP A 60 1.51 27.95 34.89
C ASP A 60 1.03 26.53 34.50
N GLY A 61 0.90 26.31 33.20
CA GLY A 61 0.63 25.01 32.59
C GLY A 61 -0.81 24.79 32.13
N ASN A 62 -0.99 23.71 31.37
CA ASN A 62 -2.26 23.37 30.73
C ASN A 62 -2.90 22.14 31.37
N MET A 63 -4.23 22.15 31.52
CA MET A 63 -4.96 21.00 32.03
C MET A 63 -5.33 20.06 30.89
N TYR A 64 -4.80 18.83 30.90
CA TYR A 64 -5.23 17.77 29.99
C TYR A 64 -6.72 17.43 30.23
N LEU A 65 -7.56 17.59 29.21
CA LEU A 65 -8.97 17.25 29.28
C LEU A 65 -9.24 15.88 28.68
N SER A 66 -8.76 15.68 27.46
CA SER A 66 -9.01 14.46 26.71
C SER A 66 -8.00 14.31 25.60
N SER A 67 -8.05 13.16 24.94
CA SER A 67 -7.38 13.04 23.67
C SER A 67 -8.11 12.04 22.77
N LYS A 68 -7.86 12.16 21.47
CA LYS A 68 -8.37 11.26 20.45
C LYS A 68 -7.24 10.77 19.54
N LEU A 69 -7.31 9.50 19.14
CA LEU A 69 -6.46 9.00 18.06
C LEU A 69 -6.88 9.67 16.76
N GLU A 70 -5.93 10.28 16.06
CA GLU A 70 -6.25 10.92 14.79
C GLU A 70 -6.45 9.88 13.68
N ARG A 71 -7.15 10.30 12.62
CA ARG A 71 -7.22 9.48 11.41
C ARG A 71 -5.81 9.34 10.85
N ARG A 72 -5.34 8.11 10.74
CA ARG A 72 -4.05 7.80 10.12
C ARG A 72 -4.16 7.96 8.60
N VAL A 73 -3.26 8.75 8.03
CA VAL A 73 -3.12 8.93 6.58
C VAL A 73 -1.92 8.10 6.13
N ILE A 74 -2.14 7.19 5.19
CA ILE A 74 -1.08 6.37 4.60
C ILE A 74 -0.72 7.01 3.26
N GLU A 75 0.54 7.37 3.10
CA GLU A 75 1.07 7.96 1.87
C GLU A 75 1.86 6.90 1.11
N VAL A 76 1.57 6.74 -0.18
CA VAL A 76 2.23 5.77 -1.05
C VAL A 76 2.92 6.51 -2.18
N LYS A 77 4.25 6.40 -2.24
CA LYS A 77 5.07 6.87 -3.34
C LYS A 77 5.26 5.73 -4.33
N PHE A 78 4.93 5.97 -5.58
CA PHE A 78 5.00 4.97 -6.63
C PHE A 78 5.63 5.54 -7.90
N LEU A 79 6.12 4.64 -8.75
CA LEU A 79 6.62 4.92 -10.09
C LEU A 79 5.69 4.24 -11.10
N ILE A 80 5.38 4.93 -12.19
CA ILE A 80 4.79 4.33 -13.39
C ILE A 80 5.78 4.51 -14.53
N LYS A 81 6.32 3.41 -15.04
CA LYS A 81 7.27 3.40 -16.15
C LYS A 81 6.58 2.96 -17.44
N THR A 82 6.55 3.85 -18.42
CA THR A 82 5.93 3.63 -19.74
C THR A 82 6.78 4.20 -20.86
N ASP A 83 6.68 3.60 -22.04
CA ASP A 83 7.39 4.09 -23.23
C ASP A 83 6.55 5.10 -24.03
N SER A 84 5.22 5.10 -23.85
CA SER A 84 4.29 6.00 -24.52
C SER A 84 3.31 6.69 -23.57
N ILE A 85 2.94 7.94 -23.91
CA ILE A 85 1.92 8.71 -23.20
C ILE A 85 0.56 8.00 -23.21
N SER A 86 0.23 7.29 -24.30
CA SER A 86 -1.04 6.56 -24.38
C SER A 86 -1.10 5.40 -23.38
N GLU A 87 0.04 4.74 -23.13
CA GLU A 87 0.13 3.66 -22.15
C GLU A 87 0.05 4.22 -20.73
N TYR A 88 0.74 5.33 -20.48
CA TYR A 88 0.66 6.05 -19.20
C TYR A 88 -0.79 6.39 -18.83
N ASN A 89 -1.54 6.98 -19.77
CA ASN A 89 -2.94 7.33 -19.53
C ASN A 89 -3.79 6.11 -19.21
N ARG A 90 -3.58 4.99 -19.93
CA ARG A 90 -4.31 3.74 -19.69
C ARG A 90 -3.99 3.15 -18.31
N GLN A 91 -2.73 3.16 -17.90
CA GLN A 91 -2.32 2.65 -16.58
C GLN A 91 -2.83 3.54 -15.44
N MET A 92 -2.82 4.86 -15.63
CA MET A 92 -3.38 5.80 -14.67
C MET A 92 -4.90 5.66 -14.56
N GLU A 93 -5.61 5.44 -15.67
CA GLU A 93 -7.04 5.13 -15.66
C GLU A 93 -7.32 3.83 -14.88
N GLN A 94 -6.56 2.77 -15.14
CA GLN A 94 -6.68 1.51 -14.41
C GLN A 94 -6.44 1.70 -12.90
N LEU A 95 -5.41 2.46 -12.51
CA LEU A 95 -5.15 2.80 -11.11
C LEU A 95 -6.34 3.51 -10.48
N ASN A 96 -6.90 4.52 -11.16
CA ASN A 96 -8.06 5.25 -10.67
C ASN A 96 -9.29 4.34 -10.49
N ILE A 97 -9.52 3.40 -11.41
CA ILE A 97 -10.63 2.44 -11.31
C ILE A 97 -10.47 1.54 -10.08
N LEU A 98 -9.25 1.02 -9.83
CA LEU A 98 -8.96 0.19 -8.66
C LEU A 98 -9.17 0.96 -7.35
N LEU A 99 -8.74 2.22 -7.30
CA LEU A 99 -8.84 3.09 -6.12
C LEU A 99 -10.24 3.70 -5.91
N ALA A 100 -11.13 3.63 -6.90
CA ALA A 100 -12.43 4.31 -6.85
C ALA A 100 -13.34 3.83 -5.70
N LYS A 101 -13.21 2.57 -5.27
CA LYS A 101 -14.04 2.03 -4.18
C LYS A 101 -13.49 2.51 -2.84
N PRO A 102 -14.26 3.25 -2.02
CA PRO A 102 -13.79 3.70 -0.71
C PRO A 102 -13.78 2.54 0.32
N HIS A 103 -13.10 2.77 1.45
CA HIS A 103 -13.08 1.87 2.62
C HIS A 103 -12.62 0.43 2.34
N GLN A 104 -11.66 0.25 1.43
CA GLN A 104 -11.08 -1.05 1.18
C GLN A 104 -10.11 -1.49 2.27
N LYS A 105 -9.93 -2.80 2.39
CA LYS A 105 -8.88 -3.38 3.21
C LYS A 105 -7.53 -3.12 2.54
N LEU A 106 -6.53 -2.80 3.37
CA LEU A 106 -5.16 -2.52 2.94
C LEU A 106 -4.24 -3.57 3.54
N PHE A 107 -3.38 -4.17 2.71
CA PHE A 107 -2.27 -5.02 3.15
C PHE A 107 -0.96 -4.55 2.53
N PHE A 108 0.14 -4.87 3.19
CA PHE A 108 1.49 -4.63 2.72
C PHE A 108 2.24 -5.97 2.71
N ASP A 109 3.25 -6.09 1.86
CA ASP A 109 4.03 -7.33 1.71
C ASP A 109 5.18 -7.45 2.72
N ASP A 110 5.35 -6.44 3.60
CA ASP A 110 6.38 -6.36 4.65
C ASP A 110 5.96 -6.90 6.03
#